data_AF-A0A8B9EYP9-F1
#
_entry.id   AF-A0A8B9EYP9-F1
#
_cell.length_a   1.000
_cell.length_b   1.000
_cell.length_c   1.000
_cell.angle_alpha   90.00
_cell.angle_beta   90.00
_cell.angle_gamma   90.00
#
_symmetry.space_group_name_H-M   'P 1'
#
loop_
_entity.id
_entity.type
_entity.pdbx_description
1 polymer ?
#
loop_
_entity_poly.entity_id
_entity_poly.type
_entity_poly.pdbx_seq_one_letter_code
_entity_poly.pdbx_strand_id
1 'polypeptide(L)'
;MKFEDLFLEIGGFGRFQILVLFILCLPRINLPMHFLLHNFLAATPPHHCAIPPQEAFENLTTEEVLLISIPRDPDGTFRSCEMFSQPQFQLLLNSSLQPENSSTTQHCQHGWVYDHSQFTSTIATQVTPGLGIVDEHFKCATCQPNSGAFLEENTRDVTSLCPCLKPCRPLPGGALCVPAERCLPLAGMEWVDIQHRTFSGILTSIFWSIGNMLLAMVAYLVREWHWLLVAVTGPCLLSIVLPLHMGWEVLQFSTWISLTPSPHAPYRFGVAFSYYGMSMNLTGFGLNMYLSQFVFGVIEIPAKIIMYVLVNRVGRRQSQAWSLILTGLCIGANIIIPKPFTSLRSIVAIMGKGFSESAFTTVFLYTSELYPTVLRQNGMGYTSFVARLGGALAPLVFLLDEVWRSLPEVTYCGVAVCCGSVAFLLPETLNVCLPEGIEDVEKTQTLHGIFTNSLLNFILLTGLNIDLKFM
;
A
#
# COMPACT_ATOMS: atom_id res chain seq x y z
N MET A 1 38.77 -18.70 7.43
CA MET A 1 37.51 -19.07 8.08
C MET A 1 36.43 -18.19 7.52
N LYS A 2 35.38 -18.79 6.97
CA LYS A 2 34.19 -18.06 6.55
C LYS A 2 33.38 -17.70 7.80
N PHE A 3 32.59 -16.63 7.74
CA PHE A 3 31.75 -16.20 8.87
C PHE A 3 30.79 -17.31 9.33
N GLU A 4 30.42 -18.19 8.41
CA GLU A 4 29.52 -19.34 8.61
C GLU A 4 30.15 -20.46 9.46
N ASP A 5 31.46 -20.66 9.34
CA ASP A 5 32.20 -21.65 10.13
C ASP A 5 32.15 -21.29 11.63
N LEU A 6 32.04 -20.00 11.94
CA LEU A 6 31.91 -19.49 13.31
C LEU A 6 30.62 -19.97 13.98
N PHE A 7 29.50 -20.01 13.25
CA PHE A 7 28.21 -20.44 13.82
C PHE A 7 28.15 -21.94 14.07
N LEU A 8 28.82 -22.74 13.22
CA LEU A 8 28.97 -24.17 13.45
C LEU A 8 29.82 -24.44 14.69
N GLU A 9 30.83 -23.60 14.96
CA GLU A 9 31.72 -23.71 16.12
C GLU A 9 31.06 -23.23 17.44
N ILE A 10 30.14 -22.25 17.38
CA ILE A 10 29.42 -21.69 18.55
C ILE A 10 28.21 -22.55 18.97
N GLY A 11 27.90 -23.63 18.25
CA GLY A 11 26.83 -24.58 18.60
C GLY A 11 25.48 -24.35 17.90
N GLY A 12 25.47 -23.65 16.75
CA GLY A 12 24.30 -23.53 15.87
C GLY A 12 23.12 -22.74 16.44
N PHE A 13 21.90 -23.08 15.98
CA PHE A 13 20.64 -22.41 16.33
C PHE A 13 20.18 -22.69 17.77
N GLY A 14 20.87 -22.08 18.73
CA GLY A 14 20.64 -22.23 20.17
C GLY A 14 19.57 -21.27 20.73
N ARG A 15 19.25 -21.45 22.03
CA ARG A 15 18.24 -20.66 22.75
C ARG A 15 18.51 -19.15 22.74
N PHE A 16 19.79 -18.74 22.75
CA PHE A 16 20.17 -17.33 22.70
C PHE A 16 19.83 -16.69 21.35
N GLN A 17 20.12 -17.37 20.23
CA GLN A 17 19.78 -16.87 18.89
C GLN A 17 18.26 -16.76 18.70
N ILE A 18 17.51 -17.74 19.21
CA ILE A 18 16.03 -17.69 19.22
C ILE A 18 15.53 -16.48 20.01
N LEU A 19 16.06 -16.25 21.21
CA LEU A 19 15.68 -15.11 22.05
C LEU A 19 15.98 -13.77 21.36
N VAL A 20 17.17 -13.62 20.79
CA VAL A 20 17.57 -12.41 20.05
C VAL A 20 16.66 -12.20 18.85
N LEU A 21 16.35 -13.25 18.08
CA LEU A 21 15.43 -13.18 16.95
C LEU A 21 14.04 -12.70 17.37
N PHE A 22 13.50 -13.22 18.47
CA PHE A 22 12.21 -12.76 19.01
C PHE A 22 12.26 -11.28 19.45
N ILE A 23 13.33 -10.84 20.11
CA ILE A 23 13.50 -9.44 20.52
C ILE A 23 13.54 -8.52 19.29
N LEU A 24 14.28 -8.92 18.23
CA LEU A 24 14.34 -8.17 16.98
C LEU A 24 13.00 -8.12 16.23
N CYS A 25 12.10 -9.08 16.48
CA CYS A 25 10.78 -9.12 15.87
C CYS A 25 9.77 -8.19 16.55
N LEU A 26 9.89 -7.87 17.83
CA LEU A 26 8.89 -7.07 18.56
C LEU A 26 8.67 -5.65 17.99
N PRO A 27 9.72 -4.87 17.63
CA PRO A 27 9.51 -3.54 17.04
C PRO A 27 8.79 -3.58 15.69
N ARG A 28 8.83 -4.71 14.98
CA ARG A 28 8.21 -4.87 13.65
C ARG A 28 6.69 -4.79 13.68
N ILE A 29 6.07 -4.99 14.85
CA ILE A 29 4.63 -4.89 15.03
C ILE A 29 4.15 -3.43 14.85
N ASN A 30 4.95 -2.42 15.21
CA ASN A 30 4.52 -1.03 15.17
C ASN A 30 4.53 -0.42 13.76
N LEU A 31 5.47 -0.86 12.91
CA LEU A 31 5.59 -0.40 11.51
C LEU A 31 4.29 -0.46 10.69
N PRO A 32 3.60 -1.61 10.56
CA PRO A 32 2.35 -1.71 9.82
C PRO A 32 1.25 -0.85 10.42
N MET A 33 1.21 -0.72 11.75
CA MET A 33 0.22 0.15 12.41
C MET A 33 0.38 1.58 11.93
N HIS A 34 1.60 2.11 11.94
CA HIS A 34 1.88 3.45 11.41
C HIS A 34 1.58 3.59 9.93
N PHE A 35 2.04 2.63 9.14
CA PHE A 35 1.97 2.77 7.70
C PHE A 35 0.53 2.72 7.19
N LEU A 36 -0.34 1.91 7.80
CA LEU A 36 -1.74 1.78 7.39
C LEU A 36 -2.72 2.63 8.22
N LEU A 37 -2.24 3.33 9.24
CA LEU A 37 -3.05 4.23 10.07
C LEU A 37 -3.79 5.29 9.23
N HIS A 38 -3.16 5.79 8.16
CA HIS A 38 -3.77 6.82 7.30
C HIS A 38 -5.10 6.38 6.69
N ASN A 39 -5.31 5.08 6.46
CA ASN A 39 -6.57 4.54 5.97
C ASN A 39 -7.75 4.86 6.92
N PHE A 40 -7.49 4.96 8.22
CA PHE A 40 -8.50 5.30 9.22
C PHE A 40 -8.56 6.81 9.50
N LEU A 41 -7.41 7.49 9.51
CA LEU A 41 -7.36 8.94 9.79
C LEU A 41 -8.04 9.77 8.70
N ALA A 42 -7.82 9.41 7.45
CA ALA A 42 -8.35 10.11 6.28
C ALA A 42 -9.66 9.49 5.76
N ALA A 43 -10.25 8.54 6.50
CA ALA A 43 -11.53 7.97 6.11
C ALA A 43 -12.62 9.04 6.13
N THR A 44 -13.36 9.11 5.03
CA THR A 44 -14.54 9.96 4.90
C THR A 44 -15.78 9.13 5.25
N PRO A 45 -16.40 9.35 6.42
CA PRO A 45 -17.62 8.63 6.74
C PRO A 45 -18.74 8.96 5.73
N PRO A 46 -19.74 8.07 5.59
CA PRO A 46 -20.93 8.37 4.80
C PRO A 46 -21.51 9.70 5.23
N HIS A 47 -21.80 10.57 4.27
CA HIS A 47 -22.29 11.91 4.54
C HIS A 47 -23.31 12.32 3.49
N HIS A 48 -24.09 13.32 3.84
CA HIS A 48 -25.07 13.92 2.95
C HIS A 48 -25.04 15.44 3.09
N CYS A 49 -25.57 16.16 2.11
CA CYS A 49 -25.65 17.62 2.17
C CYS A 49 -26.48 18.07 3.38
N ALA A 50 -26.02 19.10 4.09
CA ALA A 50 -26.82 19.73 5.14
C ALA A 50 -27.98 20.51 4.52
N ILE A 51 -29.20 20.22 5.00
CA ILE A 51 -30.43 20.86 4.50
C ILE A 51 -30.85 21.94 5.52
N PRO A 52 -30.94 23.21 5.12
CA PRO A 52 -31.40 24.25 6.03
C PRO A 52 -32.88 24.01 6.42
N PRO A 53 -33.26 24.27 7.68
CA PRO A 53 -34.65 24.16 8.09
C PRO A 53 -35.52 25.17 7.32
N GLN A 54 -36.63 24.68 6.76
CA GLN A 54 -37.63 25.48 6.04
C GLN A 54 -39.00 25.21 6.65
N GLU A 55 -39.90 26.19 6.62
CA GLU A 55 -41.27 26.05 7.14
C GLU A 55 -42.02 24.89 6.47
N ALA A 56 -41.73 24.61 5.19
CA ALA A 56 -42.29 23.49 4.45
C ALA A 56 -41.90 22.10 4.99
N PHE A 57 -40.85 22.00 5.82
CA PHE A 57 -40.34 20.74 6.37
C PHE A 57 -40.84 20.45 7.80
N GLU A 58 -41.55 21.38 8.46
CA GLU A 58 -41.98 21.20 9.85
C GLU A 58 -42.92 20.00 10.04
N ASN A 59 -43.70 19.64 9.01
CA ASN A 59 -44.65 18.53 9.04
C ASN A 59 -44.06 17.19 8.52
N LEU A 60 -42.78 17.14 8.17
CA LEU A 60 -42.13 15.98 7.54
C LEU A 60 -41.07 15.35 8.45
N THR A 61 -40.90 14.03 8.32
CA THR A 61 -39.83 13.31 9.01
C THR A 61 -38.48 13.54 8.33
N THR A 62 -37.39 13.34 9.06
CA THR A 62 -36.02 13.50 8.53
C THR A 62 -35.76 12.61 7.30
N GLU A 63 -36.33 11.40 7.26
CA GLU A 63 -36.18 10.49 6.12
C GLU A 63 -36.91 10.99 4.87
N GLU A 64 -38.10 11.56 5.03
CA GLU A 64 -38.87 12.14 3.93
C GLU A 64 -38.20 13.40 3.39
N VAL A 65 -37.64 14.24 4.28
CA VAL A 65 -36.85 15.42 3.90
C VAL A 65 -35.61 15.02 3.09
N LEU A 66 -34.88 13.98 3.52
CA LEU A 66 -33.74 13.48 2.75
C LEU A 66 -34.16 12.94 1.37
N LEU A 67 -35.31 12.25 1.30
CA LEU A 67 -35.84 11.67 0.06
C LEU A 67 -36.18 12.74 -0.98
N ILE A 68 -36.75 13.87 -0.57
CA ILE A 68 -37.13 14.96 -1.49
C ILE A 68 -35.98 15.90 -1.83
N SER A 69 -34.95 15.98 -0.98
CA SER A 69 -33.86 16.96 -1.13
C SER A 69 -32.59 16.38 -1.76
N ILE A 70 -32.37 15.06 -1.69
CA ILE A 70 -31.12 14.43 -2.13
C ILE A 70 -31.39 13.30 -3.14
N PRO A 71 -30.74 13.31 -4.32
CA PRO A 71 -30.89 12.25 -5.30
C PRO A 71 -30.33 10.93 -4.79
N ARG A 72 -30.92 9.81 -5.22
CA ARG A 72 -30.45 8.46 -4.92
C ARG A 72 -29.66 7.87 -6.07
N ASP A 73 -28.59 7.17 -5.74
CA ASP A 73 -27.87 6.31 -6.68
C ASP A 73 -28.69 5.04 -6.99
N PRO A 74 -28.39 4.35 -8.11
CA PRO A 74 -29.07 3.11 -8.50
C PRO A 74 -28.99 1.99 -7.44
N ASP A 75 -28.04 2.09 -6.51
CA ASP A 75 -27.85 1.16 -5.39
C ASP A 75 -28.77 1.50 -4.18
N GLY A 76 -29.58 2.57 -4.27
CA GLY A 76 -30.55 3.00 -3.24
C GLY A 76 -29.99 3.96 -2.18
N THR A 77 -28.68 4.22 -2.19
CA THR A 77 -28.00 5.18 -1.30
C THR A 77 -28.18 6.62 -1.77
N PHE A 78 -28.16 7.58 -0.84
CA PHE A 78 -28.15 9.01 -1.18
C PHE A 78 -26.80 9.43 -1.75
N ARG A 79 -26.80 10.33 -2.74
CA ARG A 79 -25.57 10.95 -3.23
C ARG A 79 -24.99 11.88 -2.18
N SER A 80 -23.72 11.69 -1.84
CA SER A 80 -23.07 12.41 -0.75
C SER A 80 -22.74 13.89 -1.05
N CYS A 81 -22.64 14.24 -2.34
CA CYS A 81 -22.06 15.51 -2.81
C CYS A 81 -23.02 16.40 -3.60
N GLU A 82 -24.21 15.89 -3.90
CA GLU A 82 -25.19 16.54 -4.76
C GLU A 82 -26.54 16.59 -4.04
N MET A 83 -27.28 17.66 -4.26
CA MET A 83 -28.65 17.84 -3.79
C MET A 83 -29.52 18.39 -4.92
N PHE A 84 -30.83 18.27 -4.80
CA PHE A 84 -31.74 18.95 -5.73
C PHE A 84 -31.69 20.46 -5.51
N SER A 85 -31.79 21.23 -6.60
CA SER A 85 -31.90 22.69 -6.54
C SER A 85 -33.17 23.14 -5.79
N GLN A 86 -34.25 22.36 -5.91
CA GLN A 86 -35.51 22.56 -5.20
C GLN A 86 -36.06 21.22 -4.68
N PRO A 87 -36.67 21.17 -3.48
CA PRO A 87 -37.20 19.95 -2.89
C PRO A 87 -38.31 19.34 -3.75
N GLN A 88 -38.16 18.05 -4.08
CA GLN A 88 -39.05 17.31 -4.98
C GLN A 88 -40.15 16.59 -4.21
N PHE A 89 -41.18 17.32 -3.75
CA PHE A 89 -42.32 16.75 -3.02
C PHE A 89 -43.09 15.67 -3.79
N GLN A 90 -43.01 15.68 -5.13
CA GLN A 90 -43.59 14.66 -5.99
C GLN A 90 -43.06 13.25 -5.69
N LEU A 91 -41.83 13.12 -5.15
CA LEU A 91 -41.26 11.82 -4.79
C LEU A 91 -41.98 11.14 -3.60
N LEU A 92 -42.74 11.89 -2.80
CA LEU A 92 -43.56 11.35 -1.71
C LEU A 92 -44.92 10.85 -2.20
N LEU A 93 -45.47 11.49 -3.25
CA LEU A 93 -46.71 11.07 -3.90
C LEU A 93 -46.39 10.03 -4.99
N ASN A 94 -46.22 8.78 -4.57
CA ASN A 94 -45.95 7.64 -5.44
C ASN A 94 -47.04 7.48 -6.54
N SER A 95 -46.91 8.15 -7.69
CA SER A 95 -47.79 7.99 -8.86
C SER A 95 -47.19 8.62 -10.14
N SER A 96 -46.56 7.77 -10.96
CA SER A 96 -46.72 7.67 -12.43
C SER A 96 -46.77 8.91 -13.35
N LEU A 97 -46.40 10.10 -12.91
CA LEU A 97 -46.23 11.27 -13.77
C LEU A 97 -44.76 11.41 -14.15
N GLN A 98 -44.52 11.38 -15.46
CA GLN A 98 -43.24 11.58 -16.13
C GLN A 98 -42.40 12.70 -15.47
N PRO A 99 -41.08 12.54 -15.36
CA PRO A 99 -40.22 13.62 -14.89
C PRO A 99 -40.37 14.82 -15.83
N GLU A 100 -40.90 15.94 -15.34
CA GLU A 100 -40.64 17.22 -16.01
C GLU A 100 -39.11 17.42 -15.97
N ASN A 101 -38.54 17.66 -17.16
CA ASN A 101 -37.12 17.69 -17.49
C ASN A 101 -36.33 18.85 -16.83
N SER A 102 -36.53 19.12 -15.55
CA SER A 102 -35.85 20.20 -14.83
C SER A 102 -35.45 19.86 -13.40
N SER A 103 -35.22 18.58 -13.07
CA SER A 103 -34.51 18.19 -11.84
C SER A 103 -33.03 18.58 -11.95
N THR A 104 -32.75 19.88 -11.78
CA THR A 104 -31.39 20.40 -11.72
C THR A 104 -30.76 19.99 -10.41
N THR A 105 -29.79 19.08 -10.47
CA THR A 105 -28.92 18.76 -9.33
C THR A 105 -27.87 19.85 -9.19
N GLN A 106 -27.54 20.18 -7.95
CA GLN A 106 -26.52 21.16 -7.60
C GLN A 106 -25.62 20.61 -6.48
N HIS A 107 -24.42 21.17 -6.33
CA HIS A 107 -23.53 20.82 -5.22
C HIS A 107 -24.08 21.33 -3.88
N CYS A 108 -23.72 20.64 -2.78
CA CYS A 108 -24.13 21.02 -1.43
C CYS A 108 -23.72 22.47 -1.11
N GLN A 109 -24.68 23.33 -0.76
CA GLN A 109 -24.41 24.74 -0.45
C GLN A 109 -24.14 25.03 1.03
N HIS A 110 -24.70 24.23 1.95
CA HIS A 110 -24.71 24.52 3.39
C HIS A 110 -23.80 23.58 4.21
N GLY A 111 -22.80 22.97 3.56
CA GLY A 111 -21.90 21.98 4.17
C GLY A 111 -22.50 20.56 4.19
N TRP A 112 -21.93 19.70 5.03
CA TRP A 112 -22.22 18.27 5.07
C TRP A 112 -22.56 17.80 6.49
N VAL A 113 -23.46 16.83 6.57
CA VAL A 113 -23.77 16.08 7.79
C VAL A 113 -23.19 14.69 7.64
N TYR A 114 -22.28 14.32 8.54
CA TYR A 114 -21.59 13.05 8.54
C TYR A 114 -22.28 12.05 9.48
N ASP A 115 -22.30 10.78 9.09
CA ASP A 115 -22.71 9.69 9.97
C ASP A 115 -21.58 9.35 10.96
N HIS A 116 -21.87 9.47 12.25
CA HIS A 116 -20.93 9.20 13.34
C HIS A 116 -21.00 7.77 13.90
N SER A 117 -21.72 6.86 13.23
CA SER A 117 -21.87 5.45 13.64
C SER A 117 -20.53 4.69 13.68
N GLN A 118 -19.64 4.93 12.69
CA GLN A 118 -18.35 4.25 12.57
C GLN A 118 -17.18 5.04 13.15
N PHE A 119 -17.21 6.37 13.04
CA PHE A 119 -16.18 7.28 13.55
C PHE A 119 -16.81 8.45 14.31
N THR A 120 -16.26 8.77 15.48
CA THR A 120 -16.65 9.99 16.20
C THR A 120 -16.05 11.22 15.53
N SER A 121 -14.78 11.16 15.13
CA SER A 121 -14.12 12.21 14.35
C SER A 121 -13.00 11.66 13.48
N THR A 122 -12.91 12.17 12.26
CA THR A 122 -11.80 11.96 11.32
C THR A 122 -11.22 13.30 10.86
N ILE A 123 -10.05 13.28 10.22
CA ILE A 123 -9.43 14.48 9.63
C ILE A 123 -10.42 15.15 8.67
N ALA A 124 -11.13 14.36 7.87
CA ALA A 124 -12.15 14.85 6.94
C ALA A 124 -13.33 15.53 7.64
N THR A 125 -13.76 15.07 8.82
CA THR A 125 -14.89 15.71 9.54
C THR A 125 -14.51 17.01 10.25
N GLN A 126 -13.25 17.18 10.66
CA GLN A 126 -12.82 18.30 11.51
C GLN A 126 -12.10 19.42 10.76
N VAL A 127 -11.48 19.13 9.61
CA VAL A 127 -10.81 20.16 8.80
C VAL A 127 -11.82 20.87 7.86
N THR A 128 -13.03 20.32 7.73
CA THR A 128 -14.08 20.82 6.83
C THR A 128 -15.04 21.87 7.43
N PRO A 129 -15.24 22.03 8.76
CA PRO A 129 -16.08 23.10 9.31
C PRO A 129 -15.24 24.30 9.76
N GLY A 130 -15.21 25.36 8.94
CA GLY A 130 -15.21 26.74 9.44
C GLY A 130 -13.90 27.42 9.87
N LEU A 131 -12.73 26.79 9.80
CA LEU A 131 -11.46 27.53 9.91
C LEU A 131 -10.86 27.75 8.52
N GLY A 132 -10.98 28.98 8.01
CA GLY A 132 -10.40 29.43 6.74
C GLY A 132 -8.86 29.49 6.75
N ILE A 133 -8.19 28.37 7.03
CA ILE A 133 -6.73 28.22 7.03
C ILE A 133 -6.29 27.18 5.98
N VAL A 134 -7.21 26.51 5.28
CA VAL A 134 -6.87 25.62 4.17
C VAL A 134 -7.66 26.03 2.94
N ASP A 135 -6.93 26.28 1.86
CA ASP A 135 -7.40 26.67 0.52
C ASP A 135 -8.63 25.90 0.06
N GLU A 136 -9.42 26.52 -0.82
CA GLU A 136 -10.54 25.89 -1.53
C GLU A 136 -10.17 24.54 -2.19
N HIS A 137 -8.88 24.27 -2.39
CA HIS A 137 -8.32 23.01 -2.92
C HIS A 137 -8.54 21.76 -2.06
N PHE A 138 -8.76 21.84 -0.74
CA PHE A 138 -9.03 20.65 0.09
C PHE A 138 -10.53 20.33 0.21
N LYS A 139 -11.41 21.25 -0.21
CA LYS A 139 -12.84 20.97 -0.42
C LYS A 139 -13.09 20.01 -1.62
N CYS A 140 -12.05 19.68 -2.39
CA CYS A 140 -12.18 19.17 -3.75
C CYS A 140 -12.04 17.65 -3.96
N ALA A 141 -11.56 16.84 -3.00
CA ALA A 141 -11.16 15.46 -3.33
C ALA A 141 -12.24 14.37 -3.20
N THR A 142 -13.50 14.72 -2.94
CA THR A 142 -14.60 13.74 -2.87
C THR A 142 -15.84 14.11 -3.67
N CYS A 143 -15.95 15.36 -4.17
CA CYS A 143 -17.24 15.92 -4.60
C CYS A 143 -17.20 16.83 -5.84
N GLN A 144 -16.14 16.85 -6.67
CA GLN A 144 -16.13 17.63 -7.92
C GLN A 144 -15.89 16.74 -9.15
N PRO A 145 -16.88 16.59 -10.07
CA PRO A 145 -16.65 15.85 -11.32
C PRO A 145 -16.59 16.71 -12.59
N ASN A 146 -16.70 18.05 -12.55
CA ASN A 146 -16.75 18.85 -13.79
C ASN A 146 -16.05 20.21 -13.71
N SER A 147 -14.75 20.22 -14.02
CA SER A 147 -14.11 21.34 -14.70
C SER A 147 -13.17 20.81 -15.78
N GLY A 148 -13.75 20.10 -16.74
CA GLY A 148 -13.12 19.82 -18.03
C GLY A 148 -13.08 21.09 -18.88
N ALA A 149 -12.25 22.06 -18.49
CA ALA A 149 -11.76 23.18 -19.30
C ALA A 149 -10.88 24.07 -18.42
N PHE A 150 -9.60 23.71 -18.22
CA PHE A 150 -8.51 24.65 -17.91
C PHE A 150 -7.17 23.90 -18.09
N LEU A 151 -6.97 23.35 -19.29
CA LEU A 151 -5.64 23.26 -19.88
C LEU A 151 -5.50 24.48 -20.80
N GLU A 152 -4.36 25.16 -20.71
CA GLU A 152 -4.05 26.47 -21.32
C GLU A 152 -4.72 27.67 -20.65
N GLU A 153 -4.09 28.22 -19.60
CA GLU A 153 -3.33 29.47 -19.72
C GLU A 153 -2.55 29.73 -18.42
N ASN A 154 -1.28 30.11 -18.58
CA ASN A 154 -0.39 30.70 -17.57
C ASN A 154 0.35 29.78 -16.57
N THR A 155 1.27 28.98 -17.11
CA THR A 155 2.39 28.30 -16.42
C THR A 155 3.46 29.26 -15.83
N ARG A 156 3.07 30.40 -15.23
CA ARG A 156 4.05 31.38 -14.69
C ARG A 156 3.84 31.87 -13.26
N ASP A 157 2.70 31.66 -12.62
CA ASP A 157 2.45 32.25 -11.29
C ASP A 157 2.34 31.26 -10.11
N VAL A 158 2.43 29.95 -10.34
CA VAL A 158 2.40 28.92 -9.27
C VAL A 158 3.70 28.87 -8.44
N THR A 159 4.74 29.60 -8.84
CA THR A 159 6.04 29.65 -8.15
C THR A 159 6.12 30.65 -6.99
N SER A 160 5.08 31.45 -6.73
CA SER A 160 5.17 32.57 -5.76
C SER A 160 4.37 32.41 -4.46
N LEU A 161 3.47 31.42 -4.32
CA LEU A 161 2.58 31.29 -3.15
C LEU A 161 2.75 30.04 -2.29
N CYS A 162 3.73 29.18 -2.57
CA CYS A 162 4.15 28.09 -1.70
C CYS A 162 5.59 28.30 -1.21
N PRO A 163 5.83 28.79 0.02
CA PRO A 163 7.18 28.79 0.59
C PRO A 163 7.75 27.36 0.81
N CYS A 164 6.93 26.31 0.68
CA CYS A 164 7.32 24.92 0.96
C CYS A 164 7.38 23.97 -0.25
N LEU A 165 7.08 24.43 -1.47
CA LEU A 165 7.31 23.65 -2.70
C LEU A 165 8.22 24.42 -3.66
N LYS A 166 9.47 24.63 -3.25
CA LYS A 166 10.55 24.69 -4.25
C LYS A 166 10.78 23.25 -4.72
N PRO A 167 10.93 22.98 -6.02
CA PRO A 167 11.48 21.71 -6.45
C PRO A 167 12.82 21.57 -5.73
N CYS A 168 12.93 20.55 -4.88
CA CYS A 168 14.20 20.18 -4.28
C CYS A 168 15.15 19.89 -5.44
N ARG A 169 15.93 20.91 -5.83
CA ARG A 169 17.24 20.72 -6.45
C ARG A 169 17.90 19.64 -5.58
N PRO A 170 18.32 18.49 -6.14
CA PRO A 170 18.93 17.46 -5.31
C PRO A 170 20.16 18.08 -4.66
N LEU A 171 20.06 18.39 -3.36
CA LEU A 171 21.22 18.80 -2.59
C LEU A 171 22.12 17.57 -2.52
N PRO A 172 23.39 17.68 -2.93
CA PRO A 172 24.34 16.61 -2.70
C PRO A 172 24.60 16.54 -1.19
N GLY A 173 24.17 15.46 -0.55
CA GLY A 173 24.50 15.18 0.86
C GLY A 173 23.33 15.03 1.84
N GLY A 174 22.07 15.07 1.40
CA GLY A 174 20.92 14.75 2.24
C GLY A 174 20.71 13.24 2.36
N ALA A 175 21.32 12.63 3.36
CA ALA A 175 21.13 11.26 3.80
C ALA A 175 19.63 10.88 3.89
N LEU A 176 19.12 10.13 2.90
CA LEU A 176 17.83 9.42 3.02
C LEU A 176 18.02 8.29 4.03
N CYS A 177 17.71 8.57 5.29
CA CYS A 177 17.71 7.58 6.36
C CYS A 177 16.63 6.54 6.06
N VAL A 178 17.03 5.34 5.65
CA VAL A 178 16.12 4.19 5.70
C VAL A 178 15.84 3.96 7.19
N PRO A 179 14.57 3.89 7.63
CA PRO A 179 14.27 3.69 9.06
C PRO A 179 15.00 2.44 9.56
N ALA A 180 15.71 2.55 10.68
CA ALA A 180 16.46 1.44 11.30
C ALA A 180 15.60 0.17 11.46
N GLU A 181 14.29 0.36 11.67
CA GLU A 181 13.25 -0.68 11.78
C GLU A 181 13.12 -1.59 10.53
N ARG A 182 13.68 -1.20 9.38
CA ARG A 182 13.68 -2.00 8.15
C ARG A 182 14.97 -2.76 7.88
N CYS A 183 16.04 -2.41 8.56
CA CYS A 183 17.26 -3.22 8.63
C CYS A 183 17.10 -4.37 9.64
N LEU A 184 16.14 -4.29 10.56
CA LEU A 184 15.87 -5.31 11.58
C LEU A 184 15.65 -6.73 11.03
N PRO A 185 14.83 -6.96 9.97
CA PRO A 185 14.67 -8.30 9.41
C PRO A 185 15.95 -8.80 8.75
N LEU A 186 16.75 -7.90 8.18
CA LEU A 186 18.05 -8.28 7.64
C LEU A 186 18.98 -8.76 8.77
N ALA A 187 19.05 -7.99 9.86
CA ALA A 187 19.79 -8.40 11.04
C ALA A 187 19.31 -9.78 11.54
N GLY A 188 18.00 -10.00 11.66
CA GLY A 188 17.46 -11.31 12.02
C GLY A 188 17.89 -12.45 11.08
N MET A 189 18.07 -12.18 9.78
CA MET A 189 18.50 -13.16 8.78
C MET A 189 20.02 -13.36 8.72
N GLU A 190 20.80 -12.38 9.14
CA GLU A 190 22.27 -12.41 9.21
C GLU A 190 22.78 -13.05 10.50
N TRP A 191 22.00 -12.98 11.58
CA TRP A 191 22.28 -13.62 12.87
C TRP A 191 21.91 -15.11 12.92
N VAL A 192 21.48 -15.68 11.79
CA VAL A 192 20.96 -17.04 11.67
C VAL A 192 21.65 -17.76 10.50
N ASP A 193 21.94 -19.04 10.71
CA ASP A 193 22.55 -19.92 9.72
C ASP A 193 21.66 -20.10 8.46
N ILE A 194 22.25 -20.46 7.33
CA ILE A 194 21.62 -20.59 6.00
C ILE A 194 20.37 -21.47 6.05
N GLN A 195 20.42 -22.60 6.77
CA GLN A 195 19.30 -23.54 6.88
C GLN A 195 18.07 -22.93 7.55
N HIS A 196 18.28 -22.00 8.49
CA HIS A 196 17.22 -21.39 9.29
C HIS A 196 16.88 -19.96 8.82
N ARG A 197 17.56 -19.46 7.80
CA ARG A 197 17.36 -18.10 7.30
C ARG A 197 15.95 -17.86 6.76
N THR A 198 15.43 -18.79 5.95
CA THR A 198 14.05 -18.69 5.42
C THR A 198 13.05 -18.64 6.57
N PHE A 199 13.26 -19.46 7.60
CA PHE A 199 12.44 -19.46 8.80
C PHE A 199 12.50 -18.10 9.54
N SER A 200 13.70 -17.56 9.76
CA SER A 200 13.91 -16.25 10.40
C SER A 200 13.22 -15.11 9.65
N GLY A 201 13.38 -15.04 8.32
CA GLY A 201 12.77 -13.98 7.53
C GLY A 201 11.24 -14.05 7.49
N ILE A 202 10.66 -15.26 7.42
CA ILE A 202 9.20 -15.42 7.45
C ILE A 202 8.64 -15.17 8.85
N LEU A 203 9.31 -15.64 9.91
CA LEU A 203 8.94 -15.33 11.29
C LEU A 203 8.86 -13.82 11.51
N THR A 204 9.89 -13.09 11.07
CA THR A 204 9.90 -11.62 11.15
C THR A 204 8.76 -10.97 10.35
N SER A 205 8.33 -11.60 9.27
CA SER A 205 7.20 -11.15 8.46
C SER A 205 5.84 -11.42 9.13
N ILE A 206 5.69 -12.47 9.95
CA ILE A 206 4.44 -12.75 10.66
C ILE A 206 4.11 -11.62 11.65
N PHE A 207 5.11 -11.05 12.32
CA PHE A 207 4.91 -9.92 13.23
C PHE A 207 4.34 -8.67 12.55
N TRP A 208 4.58 -8.51 11.24
CA TRP A 208 3.93 -7.46 10.44
C TRP A 208 2.41 -7.67 10.35
N SER A 209 1.95 -8.91 10.12
CA SER A 209 0.52 -9.22 10.09
C SER A 209 -0.16 -9.10 11.45
N ILE A 210 0.55 -9.46 12.52
CA ILE A 210 0.08 -9.23 13.89
C ILE A 210 -0.14 -7.73 14.10
N GLY A 211 0.79 -6.88 13.65
CA GLY A 211 0.62 -5.43 13.69
C GLY A 211 -0.58 -4.93 12.88
N ASN A 212 -0.83 -5.47 11.69
CA ASN A 212 -2.03 -5.16 10.89
C ASN A 212 -3.34 -5.49 11.64
N MET A 213 -3.39 -6.64 12.31
CA MET A 213 -4.56 -7.06 13.10
C MET A 213 -4.75 -6.18 14.33
N LEU A 214 -3.66 -5.84 15.02
CA LEU A 214 -3.68 -4.95 16.17
C LEU A 214 -4.13 -3.54 15.78
N LEU A 215 -3.70 -3.02 14.63
CA LEU A 215 -4.18 -1.73 14.12
C LEU A 215 -5.71 -1.72 13.98
N ALA A 216 -6.30 -2.77 13.38
CA ALA A 216 -7.75 -2.88 13.23
C ALA A 216 -8.46 -2.89 14.60
N MET A 217 -7.90 -3.60 15.58
CA MET A 217 -8.44 -3.66 16.94
C MET A 217 -8.35 -2.30 17.65
N VAL A 218 -7.20 -1.62 17.59
CA VAL A 218 -7.03 -0.30 18.21
C VAL A 218 -7.93 0.73 17.54
N ALA A 219 -8.05 0.71 16.21
CA ALA A 219 -8.94 1.60 15.47
C ALA A 219 -10.42 1.37 15.80
N TYR A 220 -10.83 0.13 16.12
CA TYR A 220 -12.19 -0.16 16.57
C TYR A 220 -12.48 0.39 17.97
N LEU A 221 -11.50 0.32 18.88
CA LEU A 221 -11.63 0.80 20.26
C LEU A 221 -11.54 2.31 20.37
N VAL A 222 -10.67 2.94 19.56
CA VAL A 222 -10.39 4.37 19.59
C VAL A 222 -10.96 5.02 18.33
N ARG A 223 -12.14 5.62 18.47
CA ARG A 223 -12.91 6.21 17.35
C ARG A 223 -12.60 7.67 17.07
N GLU A 224 -11.72 8.29 17.86
CA GLU A 224 -11.23 9.65 17.65
C GLU A 224 -9.82 9.62 17.04
N TRP A 225 -9.64 10.32 15.93
CA TRP A 225 -8.42 10.22 15.13
C TRP A 225 -7.14 10.71 15.86
N HIS A 226 -7.24 11.73 16.72
CA HIS A 226 -6.10 12.24 17.48
C HIS A 226 -5.58 11.20 18.49
N TRP A 227 -6.48 10.60 19.27
CA TRP A 227 -6.13 9.56 20.22
C TRP A 227 -5.67 8.29 19.53
N LEU A 228 -6.24 7.98 18.37
CA LEU A 228 -5.77 6.87 17.54
C LEU A 228 -4.34 7.10 17.06
N LEU A 229 -4.01 8.32 16.62
CA LEU A 229 -2.65 8.71 16.25
C LEU A 229 -1.69 8.57 17.44
N VAL A 230 -2.07 9.04 18.63
CA VAL A 230 -1.26 8.91 19.85
C VAL A 230 -1.08 7.45 20.26
N ALA A 231 -2.13 6.64 20.22
CA ALA A 231 -2.09 5.23 20.58
C ALA A 231 -1.14 4.41 19.69
N VAL A 232 -1.08 4.74 18.40
CA VAL A 232 -0.19 4.08 17.44
C VAL A 232 1.24 4.64 17.52
N THR A 233 1.42 5.96 17.64
CA THR A 233 2.76 6.62 17.73
C THR A 233 3.47 6.44 19.06
N GLY A 234 2.74 6.32 20.17
CA GLY A 234 3.31 6.18 21.51
C GLY A 234 4.29 5.02 21.65
N PRO A 235 3.92 3.78 21.26
CA PRO A 235 4.82 2.62 21.27
C PRO A 235 6.07 2.80 20.38
N CYS A 236 5.94 3.50 19.24
CA CYS A 236 7.08 3.78 18.38
C CYS A 236 8.09 4.72 19.05
N LEU A 237 7.63 5.77 19.73
CA LEU A 237 8.51 6.68 20.46
C LEU A 237 9.30 5.95 21.55
N LEU A 238 8.68 5.01 22.27
CA LEU A 238 9.38 4.16 23.23
C LEU A 238 10.44 3.29 22.54
N SER A 239 10.12 2.71 21.38
CA SER A 239 11.08 1.90 20.61
C SER A 239 12.23 2.69 19.99
N ILE A 240 12.09 4.01 19.79
CA ILE A 240 13.16 4.90 19.32
C ILE A 240 14.03 5.39 20.49
N VAL A 241 13.41 5.68 21.65
CA VAL A 241 14.11 6.20 22.84
C VAL A 241 14.94 5.11 23.55
N LEU A 242 14.47 3.86 23.57
CA LEU A 242 15.19 2.75 24.22
C LEU A 242 16.57 2.46 23.60
N PRO A 243 16.74 2.39 22.26
CA PRO A 243 18.05 2.25 21.61
C PRO A 243 18.96 3.48 21.81
N LEU A 244 18.38 4.69 21.84
CA LEU A 244 19.14 5.92 22.08
C LEU A 244 19.75 5.96 23.49
N HIS A 245 19.06 5.40 24.50
CA HIS A 245 19.56 5.33 25.88
C HIS A 245 20.61 4.22 26.09
N MET A 246 20.69 3.24 25.19
CA MET A 246 21.65 2.12 25.23
C MET A 246 22.98 2.41 24.52
N GLY A 247 23.27 3.67 24.15
CA GLY A 247 24.57 4.04 23.57
C GLY A 247 24.89 3.35 22.24
N TRP A 248 23.86 3.02 21.44
CA TRP A 248 24.03 2.33 20.17
C TRP A 248 24.52 3.33 19.09
N GLU A 249 25.82 3.58 19.06
CA GLU A 249 26.49 4.30 17.95
C GLU A 249 26.49 3.51 16.62
N VAL A 250 25.86 2.35 16.54
CA VAL A 250 26.01 1.43 15.41
C VAL A 250 24.85 1.58 14.43
N LEU A 251 24.83 2.65 13.63
CA LEU A 251 24.23 2.70 12.29
C LEU A 251 24.61 4.03 11.62
N GLN A 252 25.93 4.30 11.54
CA GLN A 252 26.44 5.42 10.74
C GLN A 252 26.35 5.08 9.25
N PHE A 253 25.81 6.05 8.51
CA PHE A 253 25.68 6.11 7.06
C PHE A 253 26.99 5.75 6.35
N SER A 254 26.93 4.79 5.42
CA SER A 254 27.95 4.66 4.38
C SER A 254 27.66 5.65 3.25
N THR A 255 28.66 6.48 2.95
CA THR A 255 28.68 7.42 1.83
C THR A 255 28.37 6.72 0.49
N TRP A 256 27.41 7.27 -0.26
CA TRP A 256 27.01 6.81 -1.58
C TRP A 256 28.08 7.12 -2.63
N ILE A 257 28.56 6.13 -3.39
CA ILE A 257 29.26 6.38 -4.68
C ILE A 257 29.20 5.20 -5.68
N SER A 258 28.58 4.06 -5.38
CA SER A 258 28.51 2.96 -6.36
C SER A 258 27.21 2.17 -6.25
N LEU A 259 26.12 2.75 -6.76
CA LEU A 259 24.89 2.01 -7.03
C LEU A 259 24.78 1.82 -8.54
N THR A 260 25.18 0.65 -9.02
CA THR A 260 24.71 0.19 -10.32
C THR A 260 23.19 0.00 -10.23
N PRO A 261 22.40 0.50 -11.20
CA PRO A 261 20.96 0.24 -11.23
C PRO A 261 20.76 -1.27 -11.42
N SER A 262 20.52 -2.00 -10.33
CA SER A 262 20.27 -3.43 -10.45
C SER A 262 18.95 -3.65 -11.21
N PRO A 263 18.86 -4.63 -12.13
CA PRO A 263 17.61 -5.00 -12.83
C PRO A 263 16.49 -5.44 -11.86
N HIS A 264 16.82 -5.50 -10.57
CA HIS A 264 16.00 -5.90 -9.44
C HIS A 264 15.18 -4.76 -8.80
N ALA A 265 15.50 -3.51 -9.10
CA ALA A 265 14.74 -2.36 -8.59
C ALA A 265 13.28 -2.28 -9.11
N PRO A 266 12.99 -2.43 -10.42
CA PRO A 266 11.63 -2.25 -10.92
C PRO A 266 10.64 -3.31 -10.45
N TYR A 267 11.08 -4.55 -10.15
CA TYR A 267 10.15 -5.56 -9.65
C TYR A 267 9.73 -5.28 -8.19
N ARG A 268 10.62 -4.73 -7.36
CA ARG A 268 10.31 -4.28 -5.98
C ARG A 268 9.27 -3.18 -5.95
N PHE A 269 9.34 -2.28 -6.95
CA PHE A 269 8.35 -1.25 -7.16
C PHE A 269 6.96 -1.86 -7.36
N GLY A 270 6.82 -2.81 -8.30
CA GLY A 270 5.54 -3.44 -8.61
C GLY A 270 4.92 -4.17 -7.42
N VAL A 271 5.73 -4.91 -6.66
CA VAL A 271 5.24 -5.64 -5.47
C VAL A 271 4.67 -4.67 -4.44
N ALA A 272 5.40 -3.58 -4.13
CA ALA A 272 4.93 -2.59 -3.17
C ALA A 272 3.72 -1.82 -3.69
N PHE A 273 3.73 -1.42 -4.96
CA PHE A 273 2.64 -0.69 -5.60
C PHE A 273 1.32 -1.47 -5.53
N SER A 274 1.31 -2.75 -5.92
CA SER A 274 0.10 -3.59 -5.86
C SER A 274 -0.33 -3.89 -4.42
N TYR A 275 0.61 -4.16 -3.50
CA TYR A 275 0.30 -4.41 -2.09
C TYR A 275 -0.39 -3.22 -1.42
N TYR A 276 0.15 -2.01 -1.63
CA TYR A 276 -0.41 -0.80 -1.05
C TYR A 276 -1.70 -0.37 -1.76
N GLY A 277 -1.80 -0.54 -3.08
CA GLY A 277 -3.03 -0.29 -3.83
C GLY A 277 -4.21 -1.12 -3.31
N MET A 278 -4.01 -2.42 -3.06
CA MET A 278 -5.03 -3.26 -2.42
C MET A 278 -5.37 -2.82 -1.00
N SER A 279 -4.38 -2.34 -0.25
CA SER A 279 -4.57 -1.93 1.15
C SER A 279 -5.32 -0.61 1.29
N MET A 280 -5.40 0.20 0.24
CA MET A 280 -6.16 1.46 0.20
C MET A 280 -7.65 1.21 -0.09
N ASN A 281 -7.96 0.18 -0.88
CA ASN A 281 -9.33 -0.16 -1.27
C ASN A 281 -10.05 -1.00 -0.20
N LEU A 282 -10.12 -0.51 1.05
CA LEU A 282 -10.73 -1.23 2.17
C LEU A 282 -12.27 -1.19 2.18
N THR A 283 -12.87 -0.22 1.50
CA THR A 283 -14.32 0.06 1.48
C THR A 283 -15.05 -0.57 0.29
N GLY A 284 -14.34 -0.97 -0.77
CA GLY A 284 -14.94 -1.48 -2.00
C GLY A 284 -15.57 -2.89 -1.94
N PHE A 285 -15.45 -3.59 -0.82
CA PHE A 285 -15.84 -5.00 -0.68
C PHE A 285 -17.14 -5.25 0.11
N GLY A 286 -17.85 -4.18 0.51
CA GLY A 286 -19.10 -4.28 1.29
C GLY A 286 -18.94 -4.79 2.73
N LEU A 287 -17.71 -4.83 3.22
CA LEU A 287 -17.36 -5.10 4.61
C LEU A 287 -17.12 -3.78 5.35
N ASN A 288 -17.31 -3.77 6.67
CA ASN A 288 -16.86 -2.65 7.52
C ASN A 288 -15.34 -2.48 7.39
N MET A 289 -14.83 -1.26 7.28
CA MET A 289 -13.39 -1.00 7.11
C MET A 289 -12.50 -1.66 8.18
N TYR A 290 -12.96 -1.69 9.45
CA TYR A 290 -12.25 -2.35 10.56
C TYR A 290 -12.17 -3.87 10.33
N LEU A 291 -13.27 -4.46 9.87
CA LEU A 291 -13.35 -5.89 9.59
C LEU A 291 -12.53 -6.25 8.36
N SER A 292 -12.58 -5.45 7.29
CA SER A 292 -11.74 -5.61 6.10
C SER A 292 -10.26 -5.65 6.49
N GLN A 293 -9.79 -4.67 7.27
CA GLN A 293 -8.41 -4.59 7.71
C GLN A 293 -8.02 -5.78 8.60
N PHE A 294 -8.89 -6.20 9.52
CA PHE A 294 -8.63 -7.36 10.37
C PHE A 294 -8.52 -8.66 9.55
N VAL A 295 -9.47 -8.90 8.64
CA VAL A 295 -9.48 -10.09 7.78
C VAL A 295 -8.27 -10.11 6.84
N PHE A 296 -7.85 -8.96 6.33
CA PHE A 296 -6.59 -8.82 5.59
C PHE A 296 -5.39 -9.21 6.44
N GLY A 297 -5.30 -8.80 7.70
CA GLY A 297 -4.24 -9.26 8.61
C GLY A 297 -4.28 -10.78 8.87
N VAL A 298 -5.49 -11.35 9.02
CA VAL A 298 -5.67 -12.79 9.28
C VAL A 298 -5.23 -13.65 8.09
N ILE A 299 -5.59 -13.30 6.85
CA ILE A 299 -5.24 -14.12 5.67
C ILE A 299 -3.74 -14.11 5.36
N GLU A 300 -3.02 -13.06 5.77
CA GLU A 300 -1.58 -12.95 5.54
C GLU A 300 -0.79 -14.03 6.29
N ILE A 301 -1.24 -14.47 7.48
CA ILE A 301 -0.56 -15.49 8.29
C ILE A 301 -0.53 -16.86 7.59
N PRO A 302 -1.66 -17.48 7.20
CA PRO A 302 -1.64 -18.76 6.49
C PRO A 302 -0.96 -18.62 5.13
N ALA A 303 -1.11 -17.48 4.44
CA ALA A 303 -0.45 -17.25 3.16
C ALA A 303 1.09 -17.31 3.31
N LYS A 304 1.66 -16.68 4.35
CA LYS A 304 3.10 -16.76 4.67
C LYS A 304 3.56 -18.18 5.04
N ILE A 305 2.75 -18.94 5.78
CA ILE A 305 3.08 -20.34 6.12
C ILE A 305 3.12 -21.22 4.86
N ILE A 306 2.14 -21.06 3.97
CA ILE A 306 2.12 -21.75 2.67
C ILE A 306 3.34 -21.32 1.83
N MET A 307 3.66 -20.02 1.85
CA MET A 307 4.81 -19.47 1.14
C MET A 307 6.14 -20.04 1.66
N TYR A 308 6.30 -20.24 2.98
CA TYR A 308 7.47 -20.92 3.55
C TYR A 308 7.71 -22.30 2.92
N VAL A 309 6.65 -23.09 2.77
CA VAL A 309 6.76 -24.42 2.15
C VAL A 309 7.09 -24.31 0.66
N LEU A 310 6.43 -23.39 -0.05
CA LEU A 310 6.63 -23.18 -1.49
C LEU A 310 8.05 -22.70 -1.82
N VAL A 311 8.60 -21.73 -1.08
CA VAL A 311 9.97 -21.22 -1.30
C VAL A 311 11.03 -22.31 -1.10
N ASN A 312 10.80 -23.21 -0.14
CA ASN A 312 11.74 -24.30 0.15
C ASN A 312 11.62 -25.48 -0.82
N ARG A 313 10.46 -25.69 -1.47
CA ARG A 313 10.22 -26.81 -2.39
C ARG A 313 10.37 -26.43 -3.87
N VAL A 314 9.75 -25.32 -4.28
CA VAL A 314 9.64 -24.90 -5.68
C VAL A 314 10.75 -23.91 -6.07
N GLY A 315 11.41 -23.31 -5.08
CA GLY A 315 12.42 -22.26 -5.27
C GLY A 315 11.85 -20.87 -5.12
N ARG A 316 12.74 -19.87 -5.01
CA ARG A 316 12.35 -18.47 -4.74
C ARG A 316 11.82 -17.79 -5.99
N ARG A 317 12.41 -18.07 -7.16
CA ARG A 317 12.05 -17.43 -8.43
C ARG A 317 10.61 -17.72 -8.83
N GLN A 318 10.28 -19.00 -8.91
CA GLN A 318 8.95 -19.47 -9.31
C GLN A 318 7.88 -18.99 -8.32
N SER A 319 8.19 -19.09 -7.03
CA SER A 319 7.37 -18.57 -5.94
C SER A 319 7.05 -17.07 -6.09
N GLN A 320 8.05 -16.25 -6.41
CA GLN A 320 7.88 -14.81 -6.61
C GLN A 320 7.03 -14.50 -7.85
N ALA A 321 7.29 -15.17 -8.96
CA ALA A 321 6.58 -14.95 -10.22
C ALA A 321 5.09 -15.31 -10.10
N TRP A 322 4.79 -16.50 -9.60
CA TRP A 322 3.41 -16.97 -9.47
C TRP A 322 2.59 -16.18 -8.46
N SER A 323 3.18 -15.81 -7.31
CA SER A 323 2.45 -15.02 -6.30
C SER A 323 2.02 -13.64 -6.85
N LEU A 324 2.85 -12.96 -7.63
CA LEU A 324 2.50 -11.70 -8.30
C LEU A 324 1.45 -11.87 -9.41
N ILE A 325 1.61 -12.89 -10.26
CA ILE A 325 0.65 -13.16 -11.34
C ILE A 325 -0.71 -13.51 -10.76
N LEU A 326 -0.77 -14.38 -9.76
CA LEU A 326 -2.02 -14.73 -9.05
C LEU A 326 -2.65 -13.51 -8.36
N THR A 327 -1.83 -12.62 -7.80
CA THR A 327 -2.30 -11.34 -7.26
C THR A 327 -3.00 -10.51 -8.34
N GLY A 328 -2.35 -10.33 -9.50
CA GLY A 328 -2.93 -9.60 -10.64
C GLY A 328 -4.22 -10.25 -11.15
N LEU A 329 -4.24 -11.57 -11.28
CA LEU A 329 -5.43 -12.32 -11.69
C LEU A 329 -6.59 -12.16 -10.71
N CYS A 330 -6.32 -12.12 -9.40
CA CYS A 330 -7.37 -11.87 -8.39
C CYS A 330 -7.92 -10.43 -8.47
N ILE A 331 -7.07 -9.43 -8.74
CA ILE A 331 -7.53 -8.06 -9.00
C ILE A 331 -8.40 -8.04 -10.25
N GLY A 332 -7.91 -8.62 -11.36
CA GLY A 332 -8.64 -8.68 -12.63
C GLY A 332 -9.99 -9.39 -12.51
N ALA A 333 -10.06 -10.47 -11.73
CA ALA A 333 -11.31 -11.17 -11.45
C ALA A 333 -12.30 -10.30 -10.67
N ASN A 334 -11.83 -9.49 -9.72
CA ASN A 334 -12.69 -8.55 -8.98
C ASN A 334 -13.33 -7.47 -9.87
N ILE A 335 -12.66 -7.05 -10.94
CA ILE A 335 -13.19 -6.07 -11.90
C ILE A 335 -14.41 -6.64 -12.66
N ILE A 336 -14.40 -7.94 -12.96
CA ILE A 336 -15.44 -8.60 -13.77
C ILE A 336 -16.67 -8.96 -12.91
N ILE A 337 -16.50 -9.16 -11.60
CA ILE A 337 -17.60 -9.57 -10.71
C ILE A 337 -18.55 -8.39 -10.46
N PRO A 338 -19.85 -8.51 -10.79
CA PRO A 338 -20.79 -7.41 -10.61
C PRO A 338 -21.15 -7.22 -9.12
N LYS A 339 -21.45 -5.96 -8.76
CA LYS A 339 -21.80 -5.50 -7.40
C LYS A 339 -22.74 -6.41 -6.56
N PRO A 340 -23.82 -7.02 -7.11
CA PRO A 340 -24.73 -7.84 -6.30
C PRO A 340 -24.08 -9.06 -5.64
N PHE A 341 -22.97 -9.59 -6.19
CA PHE A 341 -22.24 -10.72 -5.60
C PHE A 341 -21.12 -10.25 -4.66
N THR A 342 -21.48 -9.43 -3.66
CA THR A 342 -20.54 -8.83 -2.71
C THR A 342 -19.69 -9.86 -1.97
N SER A 343 -20.29 -10.99 -1.56
CA SER A 343 -19.57 -12.08 -0.88
C SER A 343 -18.46 -12.66 -1.75
N LEU A 344 -18.72 -12.91 -3.04
CA LEU A 344 -17.71 -13.44 -3.96
C LEU A 344 -16.56 -12.44 -4.17
N ARG A 345 -16.88 -11.16 -4.35
CA ARG A 345 -15.88 -10.08 -4.47
C ARG A 345 -14.97 -10.03 -3.24
N SER A 346 -15.54 -10.09 -2.04
CA SER A 346 -14.76 -10.08 -0.80
C SER A 346 -13.80 -11.29 -0.71
N ILE A 347 -14.24 -12.50 -1.05
CA ILE A 347 -13.42 -13.71 -1.00
C ILE A 347 -12.23 -13.61 -1.97
N VAL A 348 -12.48 -13.18 -3.20
CA VAL A 348 -11.43 -13.02 -4.22
C VAL A 348 -10.43 -11.93 -3.81
N ALA A 349 -10.91 -10.81 -3.25
CA ALA A 349 -10.04 -9.75 -2.74
C ALA A 349 -9.16 -10.21 -1.58
N ILE A 350 -9.72 -10.96 -0.62
CA ILE A 350 -8.99 -11.50 0.53
C ILE A 350 -7.89 -12.48 0.06
N MET A 351 -8.19 -13.35 -0.91
CA MET A 351 -7.19 -14.24 -1.51
C MET A 351 -6.08 -13.45 -2.24
N GLY A 352 -6.46 -12.46 -3.04
CA GLY A 352 -5.51 -11.57 -3.73
C GLY A 352 -4.57 -10.86 -2.76
N LYS A 353 -5.09 -10.38 -1.62
CA LYS A 353 -4.30 -9.76 -0.56
C LYS A 353 -3.28 -10.71 0.04
N GLY A 354 -3.67 -11.96 0.30
CA GLY A 354 -2.77 -13.01 0.79
C GLY A 354 -1.63 -13.33 -0.19
N PHE A 355 -1.92 -13.42 -1.49
CA PHE A 355 -0.88 -13.61 -2.51
C PHE A 355 0.04 -12.39 -2.64
N SER A 356 -0.51 -11.18 -2.56
CA SER A 356 0.28 -9.95 -2.62
C SER A 356 1.29 -9.86 -1.47
N GLU A 357 0.87 -10.21 -0.26
CA GLU A 357 1.76 -10.23 0.90
C GLU A 357 2.80 -11.35 0.84
N SER A 358 2.42 -12.50 0.28
CA SER A 358 3.36 -13.60 0.03
C SER A 358 4.45 -13.19 -0.95
N ALA A 359 4.09 -12.44 -1.99
CA ALA A 359 5.03 -11.82 -2.91
C ALA A 359 5.92 -10.79 -2.23
N PHE A 360 5.39 -10.00 -1.28
CA PHE A 360 6.14 -9.01 -0.48
C PHE A 360 7.15 -9.68 0.48
N THR A 361 6.78 -10.82 1.07
CA THR A 361 7.67 -11.60 1.93
C THR A 361 8.78 -12.26 1.11
N THR A 362 8.44 -12.84 -0.04
CA THR A 362 9.41 -13.54 -0.90
C THR A 362 10.41 -12.58 -1.53
N VAL A 363 10.00 -11.39 -1.98
CA VAL A 363 10.94 -10.36 -2.49
C VAL A 363 11.95 -9.94 -1.43
N PHE A 364 11.54 -9.87 -0.15
CA PHE A 364 12.44 -9.50 0.93
C PHE A 364 13.55 -10.54 1.09
N LEU A 365 13.16 -11.81 1.24
CA LEU A 365 14.08 -12.94 1.32
C LEU A 365 15.02 -12.98 0.11
N TYR A 366 14.43 -12.91 -1.09
CA TYR A 366 15.15 -13.05 -2.34
C TYR A 366 16.25 -11.97 -2.51
N THR A 367 15.98 -10.71 -2.18
CA THR A 367 17.06 -9.71 -2.25
C THR A 367 18.17 -9.91 -1.24
N SER A 368 17.84 -10.40 -0.05
CA SER A 368 18.85 -10.60 0.98
C SER A 368 19.80 -11.74 0.61
N GLU A 369 19.31 -12.71 -0.17
CA GLU A 369 20.11 -13.80 -0.72
C GLU A 369 20.94 -13.36 -1.95
N LEU A 370 20.42 -12.42 -2.74
CA LEU A 370 21.05 -12.00 -3.99
C LEU A 370 22.21 -11.03 -3.81
N TYR A 371 22.11 -10.07 -2.89
CA TYR A 371 23.16 -9.08 -2.70
C TYR A 371 24.34 -9.64 -1.89
N PRO A 372 25.58 -9.36 -2.31
CA PRO A 372 26.77 -9.81 -1.60
C PRO A 372 26.89 -9.11 -0.25
N THR A 373 27.45 -9.78 0.76
CA THR A 373 27.53 -9.29 2.15
C THR A 373 28.04 -7.85 2.25
N VAL A 374 29.07 -7.49 1.48
CA VAL A 374 29.67 -6.15 1.44
C VAL A 374 28.76 -5.04 0.91
N LEU A 375 27.78 -5.37 0.07
CA LEU A 375 26.85 -4.40 -0.54
C LEU A 375 25.40 -4.65 -0.12
N ARG A 376 25.14 -5.65 0.71
CA ARG A 376 23.79 -6.13 1.01
C ARG A 376 22.93 -5.06 1.67
N GLN A 377 23.45 -4.42 2.71
CA GLN A 377 22.75 -3.34 3.41
C GLN A 377 22.42 -2.17 2.47
N ASN A 378 23.37 -1.79 1.61
CA ASN A 378 23.21 -0.69 0.65
C ASN A 378 22.23 -1.03 -0.47
N GLY A 379 22.32 -2.25 -1.02
CA GLY A 379 21.39 -2.76 -2.03
C GLY A 379 19.97 -2.90 -1.49
N MET A 380 19.81 -3.37 -0.25
CA MET A 380 18.49 -3.40 0.41
C MET A 380 17.94 -2.01 0.70
N GLY A 381 18.79 -1.05 1.08
CA GLY A 381 18.39 0.34 1.24
C GLY A 381 17.85 0.94 -0.05
N TYR A 382 18.59 0.78 -1.16
CA TYR A 382 18.18 1.27 -2.49
C TYR A 382 16.87 0.64 -2.97
N THR A 383 16.76 -0.68 -2.93
CA THR A 383 15.55 -1.37 -3.37
C THR A 383 14.35 -1.07 -2.46
N SER A 384 14.58 -0.79 -1.17
CA SER A 384 13.54 -0.32 -0.25
C SER A 384 13.05 1.08 -0.57
N PHE A 385 13.93 1.97 -1.02
CA PHE A 385 13.57 3.31 -1.52
C PHE A 385 12.70 3.20 -2.78
N VAL A 386 13.07 2.35 -3.74
CA VAL A 386 12.25 2.11 -4.94
C VAL A 386 10.87 1.52 -4.58
N ALA A 387 10.82 0.59 -3.62
CA ALA A 387 9.55 0.09 -3.09
C ALA A 387 8.72 1.19 -2.40
N ARG A 388 9.34 2.23 -1.81
CA ARG A 388 8.62 3.38 -1.25
C ARG A 388 8.03 4.27 -2.33
N LEU A 389 8.73 4.47 -3.44
CA LEU A 389 8.15 5.16 -4.60
C LEU A 389 6.88 4.44 -5.08
N GLY A 390 6.91 3.11 -5.16
CA GLY A 390 5.72 2.31 -5.48
C GLY A 390 4.58 2.51 -4.46
N GLY A 391 4.89 2.46 -3.16
CA GLY A 391 3.89 2.70 -2.13
C GLY A 391 3.33 4.13 -2.08
N ALA A 392 4.12 5.13 -2.46
CA ALA A 392 3.68 6.54 -2.53
C ALA A 392 2.85 6.83 -3.79
N LEU A 393 3.16 6.17 -4.91
CA LEU A 393 2.38 6.29 -6.14
C LEU A 393 1.04 5.52 -6.06
N ALA A 394 0.95 4.47 -5.24
CA ALA A 394 -0.29 3.70 -5.08
C ALA A 394 -1.52 4.56 -4.69
N PRO A 395 -1.50 5.40 -3.63
CA PRO A 395 -2.63 6.28 -3.29
C PRO A 395 -2.92 7.33 -4.36
N LEU A 396 -1.90 7.84 -5.07
CA LEU A 396 -2.14 8.76 -6.19
C LEU A 396 -2.94 8.10 -7.30
N VAL A 397 -2.67 6.83 -7.59
CA VAL A 397 -3.44 6.03 -8.54
C VAL A 397 -4.84 5.73 -8.02
N PHE A 398 -5.01 5.54 -6.72
CA PHE A 398 -6.34 5.36 -6.10
C PHE A 398 -7.23 6.59 -6.31
N LEU A 399 -6.67 7.80 -6.26
CA LEU A 399 -7.40 9.05 -6.52
C LEU A 399 -7.92 9.18 -7.96
N LEU A 400 -7.40 8.40 -8.93
CA LEU A 400 -7.93 8.40 -10.29
C LEU A 400 -9.29 7.70 -10.43
N ASP A 401 -9.84 7.14 -9.34
CA ASP A 401 -11.20 6.57 -9.30
C ASP A 401 -12.28 7.60 -9.70
N GLU A 402 -12.03 8.90 -9.45
CA GLU A 402 -12.94 9.99 -9.83
C GLU A 402 -13.08 10.14 -11.35
N VAL A 403 -12.00 9.87 -12.09
CA VAL A 403 -12.01 9.96 -13.56
C VAL A 403 -12.68 8.72 -14.13
N TRP A 404 -12.20 7.54 -13.76
CA TRP A 404 -12.70 6.24 -14.23
C TRP A 404 -12.71 5.21 -13.09
N ARG A 405 -13.91 4.76 -12.69
CA ARG A 405 -14.14 3.86 -11.54
C ARG A 405 -13.37 2.52 -11.54
N SER A 406 -12.84 2.08 -12.68
CA SER A 406 -12.09 0.82 -12.80
C SER A 406 -10.61 1.03 -13.08
N LEU A 407 -10.17 2.27 -13.28
CA LEU A 407 -8.82 2.59 -13.69
C LEU A 407 -7.77 2.22 -12.61
N PRO A 408 -7.97 2.49 -11.31
CA PRO A 408 -7.02 2.07 -10.29
C PRO A 408 -6.82 0.55 -10.28
N GLU A 409 -7.90 -0.23 -10.30
CA GLU A 409 -7.83 -1.70 -10.29
C GLU A 409 -7.12 -2.26 -11.54
N VAL A 410 -7.41 -1.72 -12.73
CA VAL A 410 -6.74 -2.14 -13.99
C VAL A 410 -5.23 -1.85 -13.92
N THR A 411 -4.82 -0.68 -13.40
CA THR A 411 -3.40 -0.35 -13.29
C THR A 411 -2.66 -1.25 -12.30
N TYR A 412 -3.23 -1.53 -11.13
CA TYR A 412 -2.62 -2.47 -10.16
C TYR A 412 -2.51 -3.88 -10.73
N CYS A 413 -3.53 -4.33 -11.48
CA CYS A 413 -3.52 -5.62 -12.19
C CYS A 413 -2.42 -5.67 -13.25
N GLY A 414 -2.35 -4.67 -14.14
CA GLY A 414 -1.36 -4.60 -15.21
C GLY A 414 0.07 -4.61 -14.68
N VAL A 415 0.35 -3.78 -13.67
CA VAL A 415 1.68 -3.72 -13.03
C VAL A 415 2.03 -5.06 -12.37
N ALA A 416 1.09 -5.68 -11.65
CA ALA A 416 1.33 -6.98 -11.00
C ALA A 416 1.69 -8.08 -12.00
N VAL A 417 0.94 -8.20 -13.10
CA VAL A 417 1.17 -9.24 -14.13
C VAL A 417 2.46 -8.97 -14.90
N CYS A 418 2.75 -7.72 -15.28
CA CYS A 418 3.98 -7.36 -15.97
C CYS A 418 5.21 -7.63 -15.11
N CYS A 419 5.20 -7.18 -13.84
CA CYS A 419 6.31 -7.44 -12.92
C CYS A 419 6.46 -8.93 -12.58
N GLY A 420 5.35 -9.67 -12.41
CA GLY A 420 5.39 -11.11 -12.19
C GLY A 420 5.93 -11.90 -13.39
N SER A 421 5.66 -11.44 -14.62
CA SER A 421 6.22 -12.04 -15.84
C SER A 421 7.72 -11.77 -15.97
N VAL A 422 8.14 -10.54 -15.70
CA VAL A 422 9.58 -10.19 -15.61
C VAL A 422 10.28 -10.99 -14.51
N ALA A 423 9.54 -11.43 -13.48
CA ALA A 423 10.12 -12.20 -12.38
C ALA A 423 10.72 -13.55 -12.81
N PHE A 424 10.30 -14.13 -13.94
CA PHE A 424 10.89 -15.35 -14.49
C PHE A 424 12.31 -15.16 -15.02
N LEU A 425 12.68 -13.93 -15.37
CA LEU A 425 14.03 -13.58 -15.83
C LEU A 425 15.03 -13.48 -14.69
N LEU A 426 14.63 -13.64 -13.43
CA LEU A 426 15.56 -13.60 -12.31
C LEU A 426 16.33 -14.92 -12.13
N PRO A 427 17.54 -14.89 -11.55
CA PRO A 427 18.28 -16.10 -11.20
C PRO A 427 17.63 -16.85 -10.03
N GLU A 428 17.81 -18.18 -9.97
CA GLU A 428 17.34 -18.99 -8.83
C GLU A 428 18.38 -18.95 -7.69
N THR A 429 17.92 -18.80 -6.44
CA THR A 429 18.79 -18.75 -5.24
C THR A 429 18.64 -19.97 -4.32
N LEU A 430 17.74 -20.89 -4.66
CA LEU A 430 17.51 -22.11 -3.87
C LEU A 430 18.78 -22.96 -3.72
N ASN A 431 19.20 -23.22 -2.47
CA ASN A 431 20.35 -24.05 -2.10
C ASN A 431 21.71 -23.56 -2.64
N VAL A 432 21.82 -22.28 -3.00
CA VAL A 432 23.08 -21.66 -3.42
C VAL A 432 23.70 -20.92 -2.24
N CYS A 433 25.03 -21.00 -2.08
CA CYS A 433 25.76 -20.24 -1.06
C CYS A 433 25.66 -18.74 -1.34
N LEU A 434 25.75 -17.93 -0.29
CA LEU A 434 25.69 -16.48 -0.48
C LEU A 434 26.95 -15.95 -1.17
N PRO A 435 26.80 -14.97 -2.06
CA PRO A 435 27.95 -14.27 -2.58
C PRO A 435 28.60 -13.46 -1.43
N GLU A 436 29.88 -13.69 -1.18
CA GLU A 436 30.66 -12.90 -0.21
C GLU A 436 31.31 -11.69 -0.91
N GLY A 437 31.70 -11.85 -2.19
CA GLY A 437 32.33 -10.82 -3.02
C GLY A 437 31.54 -10.45 -4.28
N ILE A 438 31.98 -9.40 -4.96
CA ILE A 438 31.41 -8.96 -6.25
C ILE A 438 31.73 -9.97 -7.36
N GLU A 439 32.90 -10.62 -7.30
CA GLU A 439 33.36 -11.61 -8.28
C GLU A 439 32.44 -12.85 -8.37
N ASP A 440 31.80 -13.24 -7.26
CA ASP A 440 30.84 -14.35 -7.23
C ASP A 440 29.53 -13.99 -7.96
N VAL A 441 29.15 -12.71 -7.91
CA VAL A 441 27.97 -12.18 -8.61
C VAL A 441 28.23 -12.10 -10.11
N GLU A 442 29.42 -11.64 -10.52
CA GLU A 442 29.81 -11.53 -11.94
C GLU A 442 29.81 -12.90 -12.64
N LYS A 443 30.37 -13.95 -12.01
CA LYS A 443 30.33 -15.31 -12.57
C LYS A 443 28.91 -15.84 -12.80
N THR A 444 27.99 -15.49 -11.89
CA THR A 444 26.58 -15.88 -11.97
C THR A 444 25.84 -15.08 -13.05
N GLN A 445 26.18 -13.79 -13.23
CA GLN A 445 25.62 -12.93 -14.28
C GLN A 445 26.04 -13.36 -15.69
N THR A 446 27.29 -13.78 -15.91
CA THR A 446 27.78 -14.23 -17.23
C THR A 446 27.03 -15.47 -17.72
N LEU A 447 26.69 -16.38 -16.80
CA LEU A 447 25.89 -17.59 -17.08
C LEU A 447 24.43 -17.25 -17.44
N HIS A 448 23.89 -16.21 -16.81
CA HIS A 448 22.51 -15.77 -17.03
C HIS A 448 22.34 -14.88 -18.27
N GLY A 449 23.35 -14.07 -18.62
CA GLY A 449 23.38 -13.26 -19.84
C GLY A 449 23.23 -14.07 -21.13
N ILE A 450 23.64 -15.35 -21.12
CA ILE A 450 23.43 -16.29 -22.22
C ILE A 450 21.93 -16.62 -22.39
N PHE A 451 21.18 -16.71 -21.28
CA PHE A 451 19.74 -16.99 -21.27
C PHE A 451 18.90 -15.76 -21.63
N THR A 452 19.27 -14.58 -21.13
CA THR A 452 18.59 -13.31 -21.46
C THR A 452 18.71 -12.99 -22.94
N ASN A 453 19.87 -13.23 -23.56
CA ASN A 453 20.05 -13.07 -25.01
C ASN A 453 19.18 -14.03 -25.83
N SER A 454 18.91 -15.24 -25.33
CA SER A 454 18.02 -16.19 -26.00
C SER A 454 16.54 -15.77 -25.94
N LEU A 455 16.11 -15.14 -24.84
CA LEU A 455 14.74 -14.64 -24.65
C LEU A 455 14.53 -13.29 -25.35
N LEU A 456 15.55 -12.43 -25.38
CA LEU A 456 15.55 -11.19 -26.16
C LEU A 456 15.46 -11.50 -27.66
N ASN A 457 16.18 -12.52 -28.15
CA ASN A 457 16.03 -13.01 -29.53
C ASN A 457 14.62 -13.55 -29.82
N PHE A 458 13.96 -14.17 -28.83
CA PHE A 458 12.58 -14.65 -28.97
C PHE A 458 11.56 -13.50 -29.00
N ILE A 459 11.78 -12.45 -28.22
CA ILE A 459 10.95 -11.23 -28.20
C ILE A 459 11.17 -10.38 -29.46
N LEU A 460 12.42 -10.27 -29.95
CA LEU A 460 12.74 -9.63 -31.22
C LEU A 460 12.09 -10.34 -32.42
N LEU A 461 11.91 -11.66 -32.36
CA LEU A 461 11.15 -12.42 -33.36
C LEU A 461 9.63 -12.14 -33.34
N THR A 462 9.09 -11.58 -32.24
CA THR A 462 7.67 -11.16 -32.13
C THR A 462 7.41 -9.70 -32.54
N GLY A 463 8.41 -8.99 -33.08
CA GLY A 463 8.22 -7.74 -33.79
C GLY A 463 8.02 -6.47 -32.94
N LEU A 464 8.17 -6.53 -31.62
CA LEU A 464 8.29 -5.33 -30.78
C LEU A 464 9.73 -4.81 -30.81
N ASN A 465 9.98 -3.84 -31.69
CA ASN A 465 11.27 -3.21 -31.86
C ASN A 465 11.51 -2.20 -30.72
N ILE A 466 12.12 -2.65 -29.63
CA ILE A 466 12.64 -1.78 -28.57
C ILE A 466 14.17 -1.83 -28.66
N ASP A 467 14.73 -0.83 -29.32
CA ASP A 467 16.18 -0.56 -29.35
C ASP A 467 16.64 -0.14 -27.94
N LEU A 468 17.05 -1.10 -27.12
CA LEU A 468 17.81 -0.86 -25.89
C LEU A 468 19.29 -1.13 -26.18
N LYS A 469 19.93 -0.15 -26.80
CA LYS A 469 21.38 -0.05 -26.84
C LYS A 469 21.83 0.40 -25.45
N PHE A 470 22.68 -0.41 -24.81
CA PHE A 470 23.19 -0.36 -23.43
C PHE A 470 22.36 -1.08 -22.38
N MET A 471 22.81 -2.29 -22.00
CA MET A 471 23.30 -2.56 -20.64
C MET A 471 24.29 -3.72 -20.65
#